data_AF-A0A7S3TSI2-F1
#
_entry.id   AF-A0A7S3TSI2-F1
#
_cell.length_a   1.000
_cell.length_b   1.000
_cell.length_c   1.000
_cell.angle_alpha   90.00
_cell.angle_beta   90.00
_cell.angle_gamma   90.00
#
_symmetry.space_group_name_H-M   'P 1'
#
loop_
_entity.id
_entity.type
_entity.pdbx_description
1 polymer ?
#
loop_
_entity_poly.entity_id
_entity_poly.type
_entity_poly.pdbx_seq_one_letter_code
_entity_poly.pdbx_strand_id
1 'polypeptide(L)'
;LENLLARAALQRPPDLRAFLAETLTEMKSQRKRPTMGVFTTEDLETMFDMWDELKVGTIPAAKVSQTLKAINCPPGREVQAVEDVVGDKQEVDKPTFMKIVRSELEKVFAPPQCQHHAGRHLVETQNNSD
;
A
#
# COMPACT_ATOMS: atom_id res chain seq x y z
N LEU A 1 -1.72 25.93 -10.24
CA LEU A 1 -3.07 26.24 -9.73
C LEU A 1 -4.10 26.08 -10.86
N GLU A 2 -4.12 24.95 -11.55
CA GLU A 2 -5.23 24.63 -12.46
C GLU A 2 -6.37 24.07 -11.62
N ASN A 3 -7.03 24.99 -10.92
CA ASN A 3 -8.08 24.67 -9.97
C ASN A 3 -9.34 24.31 -10.76
N LEU A 4 -10.09 23.30 -10.34
CA LEU A 4 -11.32 22.84 -11.01
C LEU A 4 -12.30 24.01 -11.28
N LEU A 5 -12.36 24.96 -10.34
CA LEU A 5 -13.15 26.18 -10.44
C LEU A 5 -12.62 27.15 -11.51
N ALA A 6 -11.31 27.22 -11.72
CA ALA A 6 -10.73 28.03 -12.80
C ALA A 6 -11.12 27.47 -14.17
N ARG A 7 -11.12 26.14 -14.35
CA ARG A 7 -11.61 25.48 -15.58
C ARG A 7 -13.09 25.75 -15.81
N ALA A 8 -13.92 25.65 -14.77
CA ALA A 8 -15.36 25.94 -14.86
C ALA A 8 -15.64 27.41 -15.21
N ALA A 9 -14.90 28.36 -14.60
CA ALA A 9 -15.07 29.79 -14.84
C ALA A 9 -14.66 30.20 -16.28
N LEU A 10 -13.64 29.56 -16.84
CA LEU A 10 -13.16 29.81 -18.20
C LEU A 10 -14.07 29.17 -19.26
N GLN A 11 -14.53 27.94 -19.03
CA GLN A 11 -15.32 27.20 -20.02
C GLN A 11 -16.81 27.56 -20.02
N ARG A 12 -17.31 28.14 -18.92
CA ARG A 12 -18.73 28.54 -18.73
C ARG A 12 -19.71 27.48 -19.26
N PRO A 13 -19.62 26.24 -18.77
CA PRO A 13 -20.46 25.16 -19.25
C PRO A 13 -21.95 25.48 -18.96
N PRO A 14 -22.87 25.11 -19.87
CA PRO A 14 -24.30 25.32 -19.69
C PRO A 14 -24.88 24.51 -18.51
N ASP A 15 -24.27 23.36 -18.20
CA ASP A 15 -24.54 22.59 -16.99
C ASP A 15 -23.26 22.43 -16.15
N LEU A 16 -23.18 23.25 -15.10
CA LEU A 16 -22.06 23.24 -14.18
C LEU A 16 -21.95 21.91 -13.40
N ARG A 17 -23.07 21.27 -13.06
CA ARG A 17 -23.07 20.06 -12.24
C ARG A 17 -22.55 18.87 -13.06
N ALA A 18 -23.02 18.73 -14.30
CA ALA A 18 -22.53 17.71 -15.22
C ALA A 18 -21.03 17.90 -15.47
N PHE A 19 -20.60 19.13 -15.77
CA PHE A 19 -19.19 19.46 -15.99
C PHE A 19 -18.28 19.12 -14.82
N LEU A 20 -18.69 19.48 -13.59
CA LEU A 20 -17.91 19.16 -12.39
C LEU A 20 -17.86 17.66 -12.13
N ALA A 21 -18.95 16.93 -12.35
CA ALA A 21 -18.99 15.48 -12.17
C ALA A 21 -18.06 14.75 -13.15
N GLU A 22 -18.08 15.15 -14.42
CA GLU A 22 -17.21 14.61 -15.47
C GLU A 22 -15.73 14.91 -15.17
N THR A 23 -15.41 16.17 -14.90
CA THR A 23 -14.02 16.59 -14.62
C THR A 23 -13.47 15.92 -13.36
N LEU A 24 -14.28 15.77 -12.30
CA LEU A 24 -13.87 15.03 -11.10
C LEU A 24 -13.67 13.55 -11.38
N THR A 25 -14.46 12.96 -12.27
CA THR A 25 -14.31 11.55 -12.67
C THR A 25 -13.03 11.36 -13.49
N GLU A 26 -12.73 12.27 -14.41
CA GLU A 26 -11.48 12.33 -15.17
C GLU A 26 -10.27 12.49 -14.23
N MET A 27 -10.32 13.44 -13.29
CA MET A 27 -9.25 13.64 -12.31
C MET A 27 -9.05 12.42 -11.41
N LYS A 28 -10.12 11.70 -11.08
CA LYS A 28 -10.07 10.45 -10.31
C LYS A 28 -9.53 9.28 -11.13
N SER A 29 -9.80 9.21 -12.44
CA SER A 29 -9.29 8.13 -13.30
C SER A 29 -7.81 8.32 -13.64
N GLN A 30 -7.35 9.57 -13.75
CA GLN A 30 -5.94 9.93 -13.92
C GLN A 30 -5.12 9.73 -12.64
N ARG A 31 -5.76 9.78 -11.46
CA ARG A 31 -5.13 9.35 -10.21
C ARG A 31 -4.99 7.84 -10.21
N LYS A 32 -3.77 7.36 -10.50
CA LYS A 32 -3.38 5.96 -10.19
C LYS A 32 -3.85 5.64 -8.78
N ARG A 33 -4.59 4.55 -8.59
CA ARG A 33 -5.00 4.12 -7.24
C ARG A 33 -3.73 3.99 -6.38
N PRO A 34 -3.66 4.65 -5.22
CA PRO A 34 -2.49 4.53 -4.36
C PRO A 34 -2.34 3.07 -3.93
N THR A 35 -1.16 2.49 -4.19
CA THR A 35 -0.85 1.09 -3.89
C THR A 35 -0.76 0.84 -2.38
N MET A 36 -0.49 1.89 -1.59
CA MET A 36 -0.35 1.86 -0.13
C MET A 36 -1.61 2.35 0.62
N GLY A 37 -2.78 2.38 -0.05
CA GLY A 37 -4.01 2.87 0.56
C GLY A 37 -3.99 4.38 0.84
N VAL A 38 -4.19 4.78 2.10
CA VAL A 38 -4.19 6.20 2.51
C VAL A 38 -2.80 6.75 2.79
N PHE A 39 -1.78 5.88 2.89
CA PHE A 39 -0.43 6.26 3.22
C PHE A 39 0.33 6.81 2.00
N THR A 40 1.04 7.90 2.21
CA THR A 40 1.94 8.53 1.26
C THR A 40 3.39 8.18 1.58
N THR A 41 4.31 8.57 0.69
CA THR A 41 5.75 8.39 0.95
C THR A 41 6.21 9.28 2.11
N GLU A 42 5.67 10.49 2.22
CA GLU A 42 5.95 11.44 3.31
C GLU A 42 5.51 10.90 4.67
N ASP A 43 4.38 10.18 4.72
CA ASP A 43 3.93 9.51 5.95
C ASP A 43 4.94 8.45 6.41
N LEU A 44 5.49 7.66 5.48
CA LEU A 44 6.51 6.65 5.80
C LEU A 44 7.82 7.29 6.27
N GLU A 45 8.22 8.40 5.67
CA GLU A 45 9.39 9.16 6.11
C GLU A 45 9.20 9.70 7.52
N THR A 46 8.01 10.25 7.79
CA THR A 46 7.62 10.76 9.11
C THR A 46 7.64 9.64 10.15
N MET A 47 7.12 8.44 9.82
CA MET A 47 7.16 7.29 10.74
C MET A 47 8.59 6.88 11.09
N PHE A 48 9.53 6.91 10.13
CA PHE A 48 10.93 6.66 10.44
C PHE A 48 11.51 7.75 11.34
N ASP A 49 11.25 9.01 11.00
CA ASP A 49 11.79 10.16 11.70
C ASP A 49 11.29 10.27 13.15
N MET A 50 10.12 9.69 13.45
CA MET A 50 9.60 9.52 14.81
C MET A 50 10.35 8.48 15.63
N TRP A 51 10.91 7.44 15.01
CA TRP A 51 11.74 6.45 15.70
C TRP A 51 13.19 6.89 15.81
N ASP A 52 13.70 7.57 14.78
CA ASP A 52 15.04 8.17 14.76
C ASP A 52 15.01 9.59 15.35
N GLU A 53 14.61 9.69 16.61
CA GLU A 53 14.47 10.98 17.32
C GLU A 53 15.80 11.75 17.37
N LEU A 54 16.91 11.03 17.51
CA LEU A 54 18.26 11.59 17.63
C LEU A 54 18.96 11.80 16.29
N LYS A 55 18.29 11.51 15.16
CA LYS A 55 18.82 11.67 13.79
C LYS A 55 20.14 10.92 13.55
N VAL A 56 20.24 9.71 14.09
CA VAL A 56 21.37 8.80 13.91
C VAL A 56 21.38 8.19 12.49
N GLY A 57 20.21 8.12 11.85
CA GLY A 57 20.03 7.57 10.49
C GLY A 57 19.71 6.08 10.46
N THR A 58 19.66 5.41 11.62
CA THR A 58 19.27 4.00 11.77
C THR A 58 18.33 3.82 12.96
N ILE A 59 17.48 2.79 12.90
CA ILE A 59 16.62 2.37 14.00
C ILE A 59 16.75 0.87 14.26
N PRO A 60 16.50 0.39 15.49
CA PRO A 60 16.53 -1.05 15.75
C PRO A 60 15.49 -1.81 14.92
N ALA A 61 15.84 -2.99 14.42
CA ALA A 61 14.95 -3.86 13.64
C ALA A 61 13.61 -4.13 14.36
N ALA A 62 13.64 -4.24 15.70
CA ALA A 62 12.45 -4.39 16.52
C ALA A 62 11.45 -3.24 16.38
N LYS A 63 11.91 -2.02 16.09
CA LYS A 63 11.04 -0.85 15.83
C LYS A 63 10.31 -0.96 14.50
N VAL A 64 10.91 -1.62 13.52
CA VAL A 64 10.26 -1.93 12.24
C VAL A 64 9.08 -2.87 12.47
N SER A 65 9.27 -3.97 13.21
CA SER A 65 8.16 -4.88 13.56
C SER A 65 7.07 -4.20 14.39
N GLN A 66 7.42 -3.30 15.33
CA GLN A 66 6.44 -2.49 16.07
C GLN A 66 5.60 -1.62 15.13
N THR A 67 6.23 -1.00 14.13
CA THR A 67 5.54 -0.20 13.12
C THR A 67 4.60 -1.06 12.28
N LEU A 68 5.08 -2.20 11.78
CA LEU A 68 4.26 -3.14 11.00
C LEU A 68 3.03 -3.62 11.79
N LYS A 69 3.19 -3.89 13.09
CA LYS A 69 2.08 -4.24 13.97
C LYS A 69 1.07 -3.09 14.13
N ALA A 70 1.55 -1.85 14.26
CA ALA A 70 0.71 -0.66 14.40
C ALA A 70 -0.15 -0.36 13.15
N ILE A 71 0.34 -0.71 11.95
CA ILE A 71 -0.41 -0.59 10.69
C ILE A 71 -1.30 -1.81 10.40
N ASN A 72 -1.54 -2.67 11.40
CA ASN A 72 -2.34 -3.89 11.30
C ASN A 72 -1.80 -4.94 10.31
N CYS A 73 -0.47 -5.08 10.20
CA CYS A 73 0.11 -6.24 9.53
C CYS A 73 -0.35 -7.54 10.23
N PRO A 74 -0.68 -8.61 9.49
CA PRO A 74 -1.11 -9.88 10.09
C PRO A 74 -0.11 -10.44 11.10
N PRO A 75 -0.55 -10.99 12.25
CA PRO A 75 0.35 -11.51 13.27
C PRO A 75 1.35 -12.54 12.71
N GLY A 76 2.62 -12.40 13.07
CA GLY A 76 3.73 -13.23 12.60
C GLY A 76 4.33 -12.74 11.28
N ARG A 77 3.58 -11.99 10.44
CA ARG A 77 4.13 -11.45 9.18
C ARG A 77 5.08 -10.28 9.46
N GLU A 78 4.89 -9.54 10.55
CA GLU A 78 5.74 -8.42 10.95
C GLU A 78 7.17 -8.82 11.29
N VAL A 79 7.39 -10.04 11.77
CA VAL A 79 8.73 -10.58 12.06
C VAL A 79 9.34 -11.11 10.78
N GLN A 80 8.58 -11.94 10.05
CA GLN A 80 9.03 -12.50 8.78
C GLN A 80 9.41 -11.42 7.76
N ALA A 81 8.63 -10.35 7.63
CA ALA A 81 8.91 -9.27 6.68
C ALA A 81 10.20 -8.50 7.00
N VAL A 82 10.58 -8.43 8.29
CA VAL A 82 11.85 -7.85 8.72
C VAL A 82 12.98 -8.85 8.45
N GLU A 83 12.83 -10.11 8.83
CA GLU A 83 13.81 -11.17 8.56
C GLU A 83 14.12 -11.33 7.06
N ASP A 84 13.10 -11.31 6.21
CA ASP A 84 13.19 -11.43 4.75
C ASP A 84 14.13 -10.39 4.11
N VAL A 85 14.28 -9.21 4.73
CA VAL A 85 15.02 -8.07 4.17
C VAL A 85 16.30 -7.76 4.95
N VAL A 86 16.23 -7.88 6.27
CA VAL A 86 17.27 -7.42 7.22
C VAL A 86 18.20 -8.58 7.62
N GLY A 87 17.72 -9.82 7.59
CA GLY A 87 18.45 -11.00 8.06
C GLY A 87 18.89 -10.82 9.52
N ASP A 88 20.18 -11.02 9.79
CA ASP A 88 20.75 -10.92 11.14
C ASP A 88 21.12 -9.48 11.58
N LYS A 89 20.85 -8.46 10.76
CA LYS A 89 21.19 -7.08 11.14
C LYS A 89 20.26 -6.59 12.26
N GLN A 90 20.83 -5.93 13.26
CA GLN A 90 20.07 -5.38 14.38
C GLN A 90 19.50 -3.99 14.10
N GLU A 91 20.00 -3.30 13.09
CA GLU A 91 19.64 -1.93 12.74
C GLU A 91 19.21 -1.80 11.27
N VAL A 92 18.33 -0.85 11.02
CA VAL A 92 17.69 -0.60 9.73
C VAL A 92 17.77 0.89 9.41
N ASP A 93 18.26 1.22 8.22
CA ASP A 93 18.30 2.60 7.71
C ASP A 93 16.96 3.04 7.11
N LYS A 94 16.78 4.35 6.93
CA LYS A 94 15.54 4.93 6.40
C LYS A 94 15.09 4.30 5.07
N PRO A 95 15.97 4.12 4.05
CA PRO A 95 15.58 3.47 2.80
C PRO A 95 15.07 2.04 2.99
N THR A 96 15.72 1.24 3.84
CA THR A 96 15.32 -0.15 4.09
C THR A 96 14.00 -0.20 4.86
N PHE A 97 13.82 0.65 5.88
CA PHE A 97 12.55 0.79 6.60
C PHE A 97 11.40 1.10 5.64
N MET A 98 11.56 2.12 4.80
CA MET A 98 10.53 2.52 3.84
C MET A 98 10.21 1.40 2.86
N LYS A 99 11.22 0.64 2.41
CA LYS A 99 11.04 -0.51 1.52
C LYS A 99 10.19 -1.61 2.17
N ILE A 100 10.48 -1.97 3.43
CA ILE A 100 9.74 -3.00 4.17
C ILE A 100 8.29 -2.57 4.37
N VAL A 101 8.09 -1.37 4.94
CA VAL A 101 6.75 -0.88 5.27
C VAL A 101 5.90 -0.67 4.01
N ARG A 102 6.47 -0.12 2.94
CA ARG A 102 5.79 -0.01 1.64
C ARG A 102 5.35 -1.37 1.12
N SER A 103 6.24 -2.36 1.09
CA SER A 103 5.93 -3.71 0.59
C SER A 103 4.75 -4.33 1.35
N GLU A 104 4.71 -4.20 2.67
CA GLU A 104 3.62 -4.77 3.46
C GLU A 104 2.31 -3.97 3.31
N LEU A 105 2.37 -2.63 3.23
CA LEU A 105 1.19 -1.82 2.90
C LEU A 105 0.62 -2.16 1.53
N GLU A 106 1.48 -2.38 0.53
CA GLU A 106 1.04 -2.80 -0.80
C GLU A 106 0.37 -4.16 -0.77
N LYS A 107 0.81 -5.10 0.06
CA LYS A 107 0.12 -6.41 0.20
C LYS A 107 -1.25 -6.28 0.87
N VAL A 108 -1.38 -5.36 1.84
CA VAL A 108 -2.63 -5.12 2.57
C VAL A 108 -3.66 -4.36 1.71
N PHE A 109 -3.20 -3.38 0.93
CA PHE A 109 -4.08 -2.47 0.19
C PHE A 109 -4.14 -2.72 -1.32
N ALA A 110 -3.30 -3.60 -1.88
CA ALA A 110 -3.43 -3.99 -3.27
C ALA A 110 -4.81 -4.62 -3.51
N PRO A 111 -5.47 -4.30 -4.64
CA PRO A 111 -6.70 -4.97 -5.01
C PRO A 111 -6.43 -6.48 -5.13
N PRO A 112 -7.38 -7.35 -4.75
CA PRO A 112 -7.24 -8.78 -4.94
C PRO A 112 -6.95 -9.03 -6.40
N GLN A 113 -5.75 -9.56 -6.69
CA GLN A 113 -5.44 -10.03 -8.03
C GLN A 113 -6.47 -11.12 -8.31
N CYS A 114 -7.30 -10.96 -9.35
CA CYS A 114 -8.18 -12.00 -9.83
C CYS A 114 -7.32 -13.22 -10.15
N GLN A 115 -7.25 -14.18 -9.23
CA GLN A 115 -6.71 -15.49 -9.51
C GLN A 115 -7.70 -16.15 -10.46
N HIS A 116 -7.38 -16.14 -11.76
CA HIS A 116 -7.98 -17.07 -12.70
C HIS A 116 -7.71 -18.48 -12.17
N HIS A 117 -8.72 -19.11 -11.58
CA HIS A 117 -8.77 -20.56 -11.40
C HIS A 117 -8.76 -21.20 -12.79
N ALA A 118 -7.58 -21.33 -13.39
CA ALA A 118 -7.35 -22.26 -14.48
C ALA A 118 -7.46 -23.67 -13.90
N GLY A 119 -8.44 -24.43 -14.39
CA GLY A 119 -8.89 -25.67 -13.80
C GLY A 119 -7.84 -26.77 -13.68
N ARG A 120 -8.08 -27.65 -12.71
CA ARG A 120 -7.60 -29.03 -12.75
C ARG A 120 -8.77 -29.96 -12.54
N HIS A 121 -9.16 -30.54 -13.68
CA HIS A 121 -9.59 -31.92 -13.90
C HIS A 121 -10.15 -32.70 -12.70
N LEU A 122 -11.43 -33.10 -12.84
CA LEU A 122 -11.96 -34.33 -12.25
C LEU A 122 -10.97 -35.48 -12.46
N VAL A 123 -10.65 -36.20 -11.38
CA VAL A 123 -10.29 -37.61 -11.44
C VAL A 123 -11.34 -38.34 -10.61
N GLU A 124 -12.24 -39.02 -11.30
CA GLU A 124 -13.04 -40.10 -10.74
C GLU A 124 -12.10 -41.20 -10.25
N THR A 125 -12.25 -41.60 -8.99
CA THR A 125 -11.88 -42.96 -8.58
C THR A 125 -13.03 -43.51 -7.74
N GLN A 126 -13.85 -44.32 -8.42
CA GLN A 126 -14.61 -45.42 -7.84
C GLN A 126 -13.66 -46.36 -7.06
N ASN A 127 -14.19 -46.97 -6.00
CA ASN A 127 -13.78 -48.21 -5.30
C ASN A 127 -14.12 -48.02 -3.80
N ASN A 128 -14.80 -48.89 -3.08
CA ASN A 128 -15.39 -50.19 -3.36
C ASN A 128 -16.40 -50.44 -2.21
N SER A 129 -17.49 -51.15 -2.50
CA SER A 129 -18.42 -51.63 -1.47
C SER A 129 -17.82 -52.80 -0.69
N ASP A 130 -18.09 -52.83 0.61
CA ASP A 130 -18.29 -54.04 1.42
C ASP A 130 -19.58 -53.83 2.23
#